data_AF-A0A6G1ZG42-F1
#
_entry.id   AF-A0A6G1ZG42-F1
#
_cell.length_a   1.000
_cell.length_b   1.000
_cell.length_c   1.000
_cell.angle_alpha   90.00
_cell.angle_beta   90.00
_cell.angle_gamma   90.00
#
_symmetry.space_group_name_H-M   'P 1'
#
loop_
_entity.id
_entity.type
_entity.pdbx_description
1 polymer ?
#
loop_
_entity_poly.entity_id
_entity_poly.type
_entity_poly.pdbx_seq_one_letter_code
_entity_poly.pdbx_strand_id
1 'polypeptide(L)'
;MKNEATLYLQEQHNVECGSKHIQYFIATFLIKPYSIDPTEGDIHDYNNCDGCKNVRNAITELLKKKYEKFPFCCKWHQNLLNIKEFNKLDYINGPQMSADKVIYCYQHILNNQDKDNWKQDITNYLEYAIESFGNFPEGCGIPLFLQEFIEQLLYRIENNKDIRCDVKQYIKLYFDDFMRPAASNKKINPFNLLISKYNVWLKLFPFDFPEFKDAKKYFEQQTPFFIENVTYNPYSKLSKGTLITENRLVKYLGDLTFQLLKKIDFTDLSKNKELNDYYSIIIDSEYRIENKKLFISFSNNELKYIDFIKRWLEVQKKYFQQTKELFNLNHQLKGDVYNDSYNEALARISYFKKFIEDKDGYILSWQQDKVREKDAQISFKAVWYNTAFDVNREVGNGRGFVDYTISKGVDDKTLVEFKLASNSKIKSNLQHQLPIYAKANDTDKCISVIMVFTDKENKRLNKILKELNLEKASNIIVIDARYNNKISASNI
;
A
#
# COMPACT_ATOMS: atom_id res chain seq x y z
N MET A 1 -10.53 -31.92 29.75
CA MET A 1 -9.43 -32.40 28.87
C MET A 1 -9.64 -31.81 27.49
N LYS A 2 -8.65 -31.13 26.90
CA LYS A 2 -8.75 -30.76 25.48
C LYS A 2 -8.69 -32.07 24.68
N ASN A 3 -9.71 -32.39 23.90
CA ASN A 3 -9.66 -33.60 23.08
C ASN A 3 -8.48 -33.49 22.11
N GLU A 4 -7.66 -34.53 22.08
CA GLU A 4 -6.65 -34.66 21.04
C GLU A 4 -7.37 -34.80 19.70
N ALA A 5 -7.11 -33.85 18.80
CA ALA A 5 -7.61 -33.86 17.44
C ALA A 5 -6.48 -34.31 16.53
N THR A 6 -6.73 -35.36 15.75
CA THR A 6 -5.82 -35.78 14.68
C THR A 6 -6.27 -35.10 13.39
N LEU A 7 -5.35 -34.36 12.77
CA LEU A 7 -5.61 -33.57 11.56
C LEU A 7 -5.07 -34.31 10.34
N TYR A 8 -5.93 -34.50 9.33
CA TYR A 8 -5.59 -35.09 8.05
C TYR A 8 -5.63 -34.01 6.98
N LEU A 9 -4.46 -33.64 6.48
CA LEU A 9 -4.33 -32.68 5.38
C LEU A 9 -4.90 -33.28 4.11
N GLN A 10 -5.81 -32.55 3.47
CA GLN A 10 -6.44 -32.93 2.22
C GLN A 10 -5.84 -32.15 1.06
N GLU A 11 -5.73 -30.83 1.24
CA GLU A 11 -5.16 -29.94 0.24
C GLU A 11 -4.26 -28.89 0.90
N GLN A 12 -3.25 -28.47 0.16
CA GLN A 12 -2.42 -27.32 0.48
C GLN A 12 -2.59 -26.27 -0.60
N HIS A 13 -2.83 -25.03 -0.18
CA HIS A 13 -2.94 -23.88 -1.06
C HIS A 13 -1.83 -22.89 -0.73
N ASN A 14 -1.14 -22.44 -1.78
CA ASN A 14 -0.15 -21.38 -1.70
C ASN A 14 -0.66 -20.20 -2.53
N VAL A 15 -0.87 -19.06 -1.89
CA VAL A 15 -1.45 -17.87 -2.54
C VAL A 15 -0.63 -16.65 -2.21
N GLU A 16 -0.39 -15.80 -3.22
CA GLU A 16 0.27 -14.52 -3.04
C GLU A 16 -0.74 -13.40 -2.82
N CYS A 17 -0.49 -12.59 -1.79
CA CYS A 17 -1.31 -11.43 -1.45
C CYS A 17 -0.40 -10.25 -1.08
N GLY A 18 -0.33 -9.23 -1.93
CA GLY A 18 0.69 -8.20 -1.81
C GLY A 18 2.09 -8.81 -1.84
N SER A 19 2.90 -8.50 -0.84
CA SER A 19 4.26 -9.05 -0.67
C SER A 19 4.29 -10.38 0.11
N LYS A 20 3.14 -10.93 0.52
CA LYS A 20 3.07 -12.13 1.36
C LYS A 20 2.79 -13.38 0.54
N HIS A 21 3.46 -14.46 0.94
CA HIS A 21 3.05 -15.82 0.62
C HIS A 21 2.19 -16.36 1.76
N ILE A 22 0.93 -16.64 1.46
CA ILE A 22 -0.02 -17.24 2.41
C ILE A 22 -0.11 -18.72 2.06
N GLN A 23 0.24 -19.55 3.04
CA GLN A 23 0.02 -20.99 2.99
C GLN A 23 -1.15 -21.32 3.89
N TYR A 24 -2.16 -22.01 3.35
CA TYR A 24 -3.24 -22.56 4.17
C TYR A 24 -3.59 -23.97 3.70
N PHE A 25 -4.21 -24.72 4.61
CA PHE A 25 -4.50 -26.12 4.41
C PHE A 25 -5.99 -26.37 4.55
N ILE A 26 -6.52 -27.22 3.69
CA ILE A 26 -7.83 -27.85 3.89
C ILE A 26 -7.56 -29.19 4.56
N ALA A 27 -8.21 -29.42 5.69
CA ALA A 27 -8.02 -30.62 6.47
C ALA A 27 -9.35 -31.14 6.99
N THR A 28 -9.38 -32.45 7.21
CA THR A 28 -10.43 -33.13 7.94
C THR A 28 -9.88 -33.66 9.28
N PHE A 29 -10.76 -33.99 10.22
CA PHE A 29 -10.37 -34.24 11.60
C PHE A 29 -10.94 -35.56 12.11
N LEU A 30 -10.11 -36.31 12.83
CA LEU A 30 -10.58 -37.33 13.77
C LEU A 30 -10.55 -36.74 15.18
N ILE A 31 -11.72 -36.62 15.79
CA ILE A 31 -11.88 -36.15 17.17
C ILE A 31 -12.66 -37.24 17.92
N LYS A 32 -12.11 -37.69 19.05
CA LYS A 32 -12.74 -38.70 19.89
C LYS A 32 -13.95 -38.11 20.64
N PRO A 33 -14.99 -38.91 20.93
CA PRO A 33 -16.10 -38.45 21.74
C PRO A 33 -15.65 -38.23 23.19
N TYR A 34 -16.32 -37.30 23.86
CA TYR A 34 -16.08 -37.00 25.27
C TYR A 34 -17.38 -36.77 26.03
N SER A 35 -17.32 -36.85 27.36
CA SER A 35 -18.49 -36.66 28.23
C SER A 35 -18.77 -35.18 28.39
N ILE A 36 -20.04 -34.84 28.56
CA ILE A 36 -20.46 -33.48 28.92
C ILE A 36 -20.91 -33.43 30.38
N ASP A 37 -20.74 -32.28 31.01
CA ASP A 37 -21.21 -32.05 32.36
C ASP A 37 -22.72 -31.75 32.36
N PRO A 38 -23.52 -32.37 33.25
CA PRO A 38 -24.94 -32.05 33.39
C PRO A 38 -25.14 -30.62 33.92
N THR A 39 -26.33 -30.06 33.70
CA THR A 39 -26.74 -28.80 34.32
C THR A 39 -27.69 -29.05 35.48
N GLU A 40 -27.60 -28.23 36.52
CA GLU A 40 -28.53 -28.26 37.65
C GLU A 40 -29.74 -27.36 37.36
N GLY A 41 -30.87 -27.63 38.03
CA GLY A 41 -32.03 -26.74 37.99
C GLY A 41 -33.17 -27.18 38.89
N ASP A 42 -34.09 -26.26 39.15
CA ASP A 42 -35.10 -26.39 40.21
C ASP A 42 -36.33 -27.21 39.78
N ILE A 43 -36.60 -27.34 38.48
CA ILE A 43 -37.81 -27.98 37.95
C ILE A 43 -37.63 -29.50 37.83
N HIS A 44 -36.45 -29.94 37.41
CA HIS A 44 -36.15 -31.34 37.16
C HIS A 44 -34.72 -31.71 37.52
N ASP A 45 -34.56 -32.79 38.27
CA ASP A 45 -33.28 -33.43 38.57
C ASP A 45 -33.30 -34.90 38.15
N TYR A 46 -32.50 -35.23 37.13
CA TYR A 46 -32.38 -36.54 36.55
C TYR A 46 -31.83 -37.57 37.53
N ASN A 47 -31.04 -37.14 38.52
CA ASN A 47 -30.50 -38.05 39.54
C ASN A 47 -31.60 -38.61 40.43
N ASN A 48 -32.70 -37.88 40.58
CA ASN A 48 -33.83 -38.25 41.41
C ASN A 48 -35.06 -38.71 40.59
N CYS A 49 -34.96 -38.74 39.26
CA CYS A 49 -36.05 -39.16 38.39
C CYS A 49 -35.86 -40.61 37.87
N ASP A 50 -36.69 -41.54 38.35
CA ASP A 50 -36.70 -42.93 37.89
C ASP A 50 -37.02 -43.05 36.39
N GLY A 51 -37.86 -42.14 35.87
CA GLY A 51 -38.13 -42.04 34.43
C GLY A 51 -36.84 -41.80 33.63
N CYS A 52 -36.03 -40.81 34.03
CA CYS A 52 -34.76 -40.51 33.39
C CYS A 52 -33.75 -41.65 33.54
N LYS A 53 -33.68 -42.31 34.71
CA LYS A 53 -32.81 -43.48 34.93
C LYS A 53 -33.20 -44.66 34.03
N ASN A 54 -34.49 -45.01 33.97
CA ASN A 54 -34.99 -46.10 33.15
C ASN A 54 -34.75 -45.84 31.66
N VAL A 55 -35.01 -44.60 31.23
CA VAL A 55 -34.72 -44.13 29.88
C VAL A 55 -33.24 -44.24 29.54
N ARG A 56 -32.37 -43.72 30.42
CA ARG A 56 -30.91 -43.74 30.25
C ARG A 56 -30.42 -45.17 30.03
N ASN A 57 -30.91 -46.11 30.84
CA ASN A 57 -30.59 -47.52 30.73
C ASN A 57 -31.10 -48.11 29.40
N ALA A 58 -32.35 -47.81 29.02
CA ALA A 58 -32.92 -48.28 27.76
C ALA A 58 -32.16 -47.78 26.52
N ILE A 59 -31.78 -46.50 26.48
CA ILE A 59 -30.95 -45.93 25.40
C ILE A 59 -29.57 -46.61 25.42
N THR A 60 -28.96 -46.79 26.58
CA THR A 60 -27.64 -47.43 26.70
C THR A 60 -27.65 -48.84 26.13
N GLU A 61 -28.64 -49.67 26.47
CA GLU A 61 -28.76 -51.03 25.95
C GLU A 61 -29.04 -51.07 24.43
N LEU A 62 -29.83 -50.13 23.91
CA LEU A 62 -30.03 -49.97 22.48
C LEU A 62 -28.71 -49.65 21.76
N LEU A 63 -27.93 -48.70 22.30
CA LEU A 63 -26.70 -48.24 21.68
C LEU A 63 -25.55 -49.26 21.82
N LYS A 64 -25.52 -50.08 22.88
CA LYS A 64 -24.58 -51.20 23.01
C LYS A 64 -24.71 -52.18 21.85
N LYS A 65 -25.94 -52.56 21.47
CA LYS A 65 -26.20 -53.42 20.30
C LYS A 65 -25.73 -52.79 18.99
N LYS A 66 -25.80 -51.46 18.88
CA LYS A 66 -25.27 -50.73 17.71
C LYS A 66 -23.74 -50.67 17.72
N TYR A 67 -23.12 -50.48 18.89
CA TYR A 67 -21.67 -50.48 19.06
C TYR A 67 -21.02 -51.82 18.67
N GLU A 68 -21.67 -52.95 18.94
CA GLU A 68 -21.18 -54.27 18.54
C GLU A 68 -20.87 -54.33 17.03
N LYS A 69 -21.74 -53.71 16.22
CA LYS A 69 -21.61 -53.65 14.77
C LYS A 69 -20.60 -52.61 14.28
N PHE A 70 -20.22 -51.62 15.10
CA PHE A 70 -19.25 -50.59 14.71
C PHE A 70 -17.83 -51.17 14.57
N PRO A 71 -17.02 -50.83 13.54
CA PRO A 71 -17.30 -49.89 12.43
C PRO A 71 -18.01 -50.50 11.20
N PHE A 72 -18.38 -51.78 11.23
CA PHE A 72 -19.06 -52.47 10.12
C PHE A 72 -20.55 -52.14 9.96
N CYS A 73 -21.10 -51.26 10.79
CA CYS A 73 -22.51 -50.86 10.79
C CYS A 73 -22.96 -50.16 9.50
N CYS A 74 -22.04 -49.53 8.77
CA CYS A 74 -22.31 -48.99 7.44
C CYS A 74 -21.03 -48.87 6.60
N LYS A 75 -21.18 -48.69 5.28
CA LYS A 75 -20.04 -48.54 4.35
C LYS A 75 -19.11 -47.36 4.69
N TRP A 76 -19.65 -46.30 5.27
CA TRP A 76 -18.89 -45.10 5.60
C TRP A 76 -18.01 -45.32 6.83
N HIS A 77 -18.57 -45.85 7.91
CA HIS A 77 -17.79 -46.16 9.12
C HIS A 77 -16.73 -47.22 8.88
N GLN A 78 -16.93 -48.16 7.95
CA GLN A 78 -15.89 -49.11 7.55
C GLN A 78 -14.61 -48.42 7.06
N ASN A 79 -14.70 -47.22 6.48
CA ASN A 79 -13.54 -46.44 6.05
C ASN A 79 -12.63 -46.02 7.22
N LEU A 80 -13.13 -46.01 8.46
CA LEU A 80 -12.32 -45.75 9.65
C LEU A 80 -11.21 -46.79 9.83
N LEU A 81 -11.37 -48.02 9.31
CA LEU A 81 -10.33 -49.05 9.35
C LEU A 81 -9.09 -48.66 8.52
N ASN A 82 -9.22 -47.72 7.59
CA ASN A 82 -8.10 -47.20 6.80
C ASN A 82 -7.39 -46.02 7.51
N ILE A 83 -7.92 -45.56 8.65
CA ILE A 83 -7.37 -44.45 9.42
C ILE A 83 -6.43 -44.99 10.49
N LYS A 84 -5.15 -44.62 10.42
CA LYS A 84 -4.11 -45.16 11.31
C LYS A 84 -4.39 -44.91 12.80
N GLU A 85 -4.90 -43.75 13.14
CA GLU A 85 -5.18 -43.33 14.51
C GLU A 85 -6.54 -43.81 15.03
N PHE A 86 -7.33 -44.49 14.20
CA PHE A 86 -8.61 -45.03 14.64
C PHE A 86 -8.44 -46.26 15.54
N ASN A 87 -9.07 -46.22 16.71
CA ASN A 87 -9.21 -47.37 17.58
C ASN A 87 -10.66 -47.51 18.05
N LYS A 88 -11.29 -48.65 17.74
CA LYS A 88 -12.68 -48.94 18.16
C LYS A 88 -12.87 -48.79 19.67
N LEU A 89 -11.86 -49.15 20.47
CA LEU A 89 -11.94 -49.09 21.95
C LEU A 89 -12.10 -47.66 22.48
N ASP A 90 -11.68 -46.64 21.73
CA ASP A 90 -11.92 -45.24 22.11
C ASP A 90 -13.43 -44.90 22.18
N TYR A 91 -14.28 -45.73 21.58
CA TYR A 91 -15.73 -45.55 21.50
C TYR A 91 -16.51 -46.51 22.43
N ILE A 92 -15.82 -47.29 23.27
CA ILE A 92 -16.46 -48.32 24.13
C ILE A 92 -17.48 -47.74 25.10
N ASN A 93 -17.21 -46.53 25.62
CA ASN A 93 -18.11 -45.81 26.52
C ASN A 93 -19.18 -44.98 25.77
N GLY A 94 -19.12 -44.96 24.43
CA GLY A 94 -20.05 -44.22 23.57
C GLY A 94 -21.52 -44.45 23.88
N PRO A 95 -22.01 -45.70 24.09
CA PRO A 95 -23.40 -45.95 24.43
C PRO A 95 -23.87 -45.21 25.68
N GLN A 96 -23.07 -45.23 26.75
CA GLN A 96 -23.39 -44.56 28.02
C GLN A 96 -23.32 -43.04 27.86
N MET A 97 -22.26 -42.54 27.24
CA MET A 97 -22.05 -41.11 27.03
C MET A 97 -23.17 -40.48 26.19
N SER A 98 -23.64 -41.19 25.15
CA SER A 98 -24.75 -40.74 24.31
C SER A 98 -26.08 -40.74 25.06
N ALA A 99 -26.34 -41.77 25.88
CA ALA A 99 -27.52 -41.79 26.74
C ALA A 99 -27.52 -40.64 27.76
N ASP A 100 -26.36 -40.37 28.37
CA ASP A 100 -26.16 -39.26 29.31
C ASP A 100 -26.45 -37.92 28.62
N LYS A 101 -25.92 -37.70 27.41
CA LYS A 101 -26.18 -36.49 26.62
C LYS A 101 -27.66 -36.27 26.34
N VAL A 102 -28.41 -37.33 26.00
CA VAL A 102 -29.88 -37.21 25.81
C VAL A 102 -30.56 -36.74 27.09
N ILE A 103 -30.25 -37.36 28.23
CA ILE A 103 -30.85 -37.01 29.53
C ILE A 103 -30.48 -35.59 29.94
N TYR A 104 -29.20 -35.22 29.81
CA TYR A 104 -28.73 -33.92 30.26
C TYR A 104 -29.31 -32.80 29.40
N CYS A 105 -29.38 -32.97 28.08
CA CYS A 105 -30.02 -31.98 27.20
C CYS A 105 -31.51 -31.86 27.49
N TYR A 106 -32.20 -32.98 27.70
CA TYR A 106 -33.62 -33.00 28.03
C TYR A 106 -33.91 -32.26 29.35
N GLN A 107 -33.13 -32.53 30.40
CA GLN A 107 -33.20 -31.79 31.66
C GLN A 107 -32.90 -30.31 31.47
N HIS A 108 -31.84 -29.99 30.74
CA HIS A 108 -31.42 -28.61 30.52
C HIS A 108 -32.55 -27.80 29.87
N ILE A 109 -33.23 -28.37 28.87
CA ILE A 109 -34.38 -27.75 28.22
C ILE A 109 -35.54 -27.53 29.20
N LEU A 110 -35.89 -28.55 30.00
CA LEU A 110 -36.95 -28.45 30.99
C LEU A 110 -36.71 -27.35 32.02
N ASN A 111 -35.48 -27.24 32.52
CA ASN A 111 -35.10 -26.32 33.58
C ASN A 111 -34.91 -24.87 33.10
N ASN A 112 -34.59 -24.65 31.82
CA ASN A 112 -34.15 -23.34 31.34
C ASN A 112 -35.10 -22.70 30.32
N GLN A 113 -36.18 -23.39 29.91
CA GLN A 113 -37.11 -22.87 28.93
C GLN A 113 -37.75 -21.53 29.32
N ASP A 114 -38.03 -21.28 30.61
CA ASP A 114 -38.72 -20.07 31.08
C ASP A 114 -37.80 -18.85 31.32
N LYS A 115 -36.50 -18.98 31.09
CA LYS A 115 -35.55 -17.86 31.20
C LYS A 115 -35.69 -16.89 30.02
N ASP A 116 -35.46 -15.60 30.25
CA ASP A 116 -35.51 -14.57 29.18
C ASP A 116 -34.58 -14.90 28.00
N ASN A 117 -33.43 -15.50 28.28
CA ASN A 117 -32.41 -15.88 27.30
C ASN A 117 -32.47 -17.36 26.89
N TRP A 118 -33.59 -18.06 27.14
CA TRP A 118 -33.71 -19.52 26.97
C TRP A 118 -33.22 -20.03 25.61
N LYS A 119 -33.49 -19.30 24.51
CA LYS A 119 -33.05 -19.70 23.17
C LYS A 119 -31.54 -19.85 23.11
N GLN A 120 -30.82 -18.81 23.54
CA GLN A 120 -29.36 -18.81 23.49
C GLN A 120 -28.76 -19.85 24.44
N ASP A 121 -29.33 -19.99 25.64
CA ASP A 121 -28.84 -20.92 26.65
C ASP A 121 -28.99 -22.38 26.18
N ILE A 122 -30.19 -22.76 25.72
CA ILE A 122 -30.46 -24.09 25.17
C ILE A 122 -29.58 -24.36 23.95
N THR A 123 -29.44 -23.41 23.02
CA THR A 123 -28.57 -23.57 21.85
C THR A 123 -27.12 -23.83 22.26
N ASN A 124 -26.60 -23.07 23.23
CA ASN A 124 -25.23 -23.25 23.70
C ASN A 124 -25.02 -24.67 24.26
N TYR A 125 -25.98 -25.19 25.03
CA TYR A 125 -25.87 -26.52 25.60
C TYR A 125 -26.02 -27.63 24.55
N LEU A 126 -26.94 -27.46 23.58
CA LEU A 126 -27.06 -28.39 22.44
C LEU A 126 -25.79 -28.44 21.59
N GLU A 127 -25.18 -27.29 21.30
CA GLU A 127 -23.91 -27.22 20.57
C GLU A 127 -22.79 -27.94 21.30
N TYR A 128 -22.68 -27.73 22.63
CA TYR A 128 -21.72 -28.45 23.47
C TYR A 128 -21.95 -29.97 23.42
N ALA A 129 -23.21 -30.42 23.49
CA ALA A 129 -23.55 -31.83 23.37
C ALA A 129 -23.20 -32.40 21.99
N ILE A 130 -23.51 -31.69 20.90
CA ILE A 130 -23.21 -32.13 19.53
C ILE A 130 -21.71 -32.22 19.30
N GLU A 131 -20.96 -31.18 19.68
CA GLU A 131 -19.49 -31.15 19.60
C GLU A 131 -18.86 -32.34 20.34
N SER A 132 -19.49 -32.76 21.45
CA SER A 132 -19.00 -33.87 22.26
C SER A 132 -19.06 -35.26 21.64
N PHE A 133 -19.73 -35.43 20.51
CA PHE A 133 -19.67 -36.68 19.73
C PHE A 133 -18.34 -36.83 18.97
N GLY A 134 -17.54 -35.77 18.91
CA GLY A 134 -16.31 -35.74 18.15
C GLY A 134 -16.59 -35.63 16.65
N ASN A 135 -15.63 -36.05 15.83
CA ASN A 135 -15.72 -35.95 14.39
C ASN A 135 -14.97 -37.10 13.72
N PHE A 136 -15.43 -37.51 12.56
CA PHE A 136 -14.72 -38.45 11.71
C PHE A 136 -14.15 -37.74 10.47
N PRO A 137 -13.02 -38.24 9.92
CA PRO A 137 -12.49 -37.75 8.65
C PRO A 137 -13.52 -37.80 7.52
N GLU A 138 -13.34 -36.97 6.50
CA GLU A 138 -14.17 -36.97 5.31
C GLU A 138 -14.25 -38.39 4.71
N GLY A 139 -15.46 -38.78 4.28
CA GLY A 139 -15.74 -40.12 3.77
C GLY A 139 -16.00 -41.18 4.84
N CYS A 140 -15.83 -40.88 6.13
CA CYS A 140 -16.11 -41.84 7.21
C CYS A 140 -17.53 -41.75 7.80
N GLY A 141 -18.37 -40.86 7.27
CA GLY A 141 -19.75 -40.67 7.73
C GLY A 141 -19.86 -39.80 8.99
N ILE A 142 -21.07 -39.73 9.55
CA ILE A 142 -21.34 -38.92 10.76
C ILE A 142 -20.74 -39.57 12.02
N PRO A 143 -20.46 -38.78 13.08
CA PRO A 143 -20.01 -39.30 14.37
C PRO A 143 -20.93 -40.40 14.92
N LEU A 144 -20.33 -41.41 15.55
CA LEU A 144 -21.07 -42.56 16.09
C LEU A 144 -22.10 -42.08 17.12
N PHE A 145 -23.36 -42.50 16.97
CA PHE A 145 -24.50 -42.18 17.84
C PHE A 145 -25.07 -40.76 17.77
N LEU A 146 -24.53 -39.86 16.93
CA LEU A 146 -25.06 -38.50 16.82
C LEU A 146 -26.51 -38.49 16.32
N GLN A 147 -26.83 -39.30 15.31
CA GLN A 147 -28.20 -39.40 14.79
C GLN A 147 -29.16 -39.92 15.86
N GLU A 148 -28.77 -40.99 16.57
CA GLU A 148 -29.59 -41.56 17.64
C GLU A 148 -29.81 -40.59 18.79
N PHE A 149 -28.82 -39.76 19.13
CA PHE A 149 -28.98 -38.69 20.11
C PHE A 149 -30.06 -37.70 19.70
N ILE A 150 -30.02 -37.22 18.45
CA ILE A 150 -31.01 -36.26 17.92
C ILE A 150 -32.41 -36.88 17.95
N GLU A 151 -32.56 -38.11 17.42
CA GLU A 151 -33.85 -38.81 17.37
C GLU A 151 -34.43 -39.05 18.77
N GLN A 152 -33.61 -39.52 19.71
CA GLN A 152 -34.04 -39.80 21.09
C GLN A 152 -34.41 -38.52 21.85
N LEU A 153 -33.66 -37.43 21.64
CA LEU A 153 -33.93 -36.16 22.28
C LEU A 153 -35.23 -35.53 21.73
N LEU A 154 -35.38 -35.48 20.40
CA LEU A 154 -36.59 -34.96 19.76
C LEU A 154 -37.85 -35.73 20.17
N TYR A 155 -37.79 -37.07 20.16
CA TYR A 155 -38.91 -37.90 20.61
C TYR A 155 -39.35 -37.54 22.04
N ARG A 156 -38.40 -37.30 22.95
CA ARG A 156 -38.71 -36.95 24.35
C ARG A 156 -39.30 -35.57 24.49
N ILE A 157 -38.74 -34.61 23.76
CA ILE A 157 -39.22 -33.24 23.75
C ILE A 157 -40.65 -33.18 23.20
N GLU A 158 -40.91 -33.85 22.08
CA GLU A 158 -42.24 -33.87 21.45
C GLU A 158 -43.29 -34.47 22.39
N ASN A 159 -42.96 -35.55 23.10
CA ASN A 159 -43.90 -36.27 23.99
C ASN A 159 -44.03 -35.70 25.41
N ASN A 160 -43.22 -34.70 25.82
CA ASN A 160 -43.35 -34.09 27.14
C ASN A 160 -44.33 -32.89 27.11
N LYS A 161 -45.37 -32.91 27.95
CA LYS A 161 -46.38 -31.85 28.05
C LYS A 161 -45.89 -30.57 28.75
N ASP A 162 -44.86 -30.68 29.58
CA ASP A 162 -44.30 -29.59 30.39
C ASP A 162 -43.29 -28.73 29.61
N ILE A 163 -42.95 -29.13 28.38
CA ILE A 163 -42.13 -28.31 27.47
C ILE A 163 -43.05 -27.46 26.61
N ARG A 164 -42.82 -26.14 26.57
CA ARG A 164 -43.64 -25.21 25.78
C ARG A 164 -43.54 -25.49 24.29
N CYS A 165 -44.64 -25.28 23.57
CA CYS A 165 -44.73 -25.54 22.12
C CYS A 165 -43.71 -24.74 21.28
N ASP A 166 -43.43 -23.49 21.65
CA ASP A 166 -42.46 -22.63 20.96
C ASP A 166 -41.02 -23.15 21.10
N VAL A 167 -40.68 -23.71 22.27
CA VAL A 167 -39.38 -24.36 22.53
C VAL A 167 -39.25 -25.64 21.70
N LYS A 168 -40.29 -26.48 21.66
CA LYS A 168 -40.29 -27.70 20.83
C LYS A 168 -40.06 -27.36 19.36
N GLN A 169 -40.81 -26.38 18.84
CA GLN A 169 -40.70 -25.96 17.46
C GLN A 169 -39.30 -25.40 17.15
N TYR A 170 -38.75 -24.58 18.06
CA TYR A 170 -37.41 -24.04 17.91
C TYR A 170 -36.34 -25.13 17.80
N ILE A 171 -36.35 -26.11 18.71
CA ILE A 171 -35.35 -27.18 18.73
C ILE A 171 -35.48 -28.08 17.51
N LYS A 172 -36.71 -28.36 17.06
CA LYS A 172 -36.96 -29.10 15.83
C LYS A 172 -36.36 -28.38 14.61
N LEU A 173 -36.64 -27.10 14.45
CA LEU A 173 -36.08 -26.29 13.37
C LEU A 173 -34.56 -26.21 13.44
N TYR A 174 -33.98 -26.13 14.65
CA TYR A 174 -32.54 -26.15 14.84
C TYR A 174 -31.92 -27.45 14.32
N PHE A 175 -32.47 -28.61 14.68
CA PHE A 175 -31.96 -29.90 14.20
C PHE A 175 -32.24 -30.13 12.71
N ASP A 176 -33.39 -29.68 12.19
CA ASP A 176 -33.69 -29.73 10.75
C ASP A 176 -32.68 -28.91 9.93
N ASP A 177 -32.25 -27.76 10.45
CA ASP A 177 -31.21 -26.94 9.82
C ASP A 177 -29.82 -27.59 9.95
N PHE A 178 -29.49 -28.12 11.14
CA PHE A 178 -28.23 -28.82 11.39
C PHE A 178 -28.04 -30.06 10.50
N MET A 179 -29.10 -30.84 10.29
CA MET A 179 -29.07 -32.05 9.47
C MET A 179 -29.22 -31.77 7.97
N ARG A 180 -29.44 -30.51 7.58
CA ARG A 180 -29.58 -30.14 6.16
C ARG A 180 -28.26 -30.40 5.44
N PRO A 181 -28.26 -31.15 4.32
CA PRO A 181 -27.06 -31.32 3.52
C PRO A 181 -26.51 -29.96 3.08
N ALA A 182 -25.20 -29.76 3.22
CA ALA A 182 -24.55 -28.58 2.68
C ALA A 182 -24.86 -28.48 1.18
N ALA A 183 -25.37 -27.34 0.72
CA ALA A 183 -25.69 -27.13 -0.69
C ALA A 183 -24.42 -27.35 -1.52
N SER A 184 -24.46 -28.29 -2.46
CA SER A 184 -23.35 -28.77 -3.29
C SER A 184 -22.71 -27.74 -4.24
N ASN A 185 -23.08 -26.45 -4.12
CA ASN A 185 -22.86 -25.45 -5.16
C ASN A 185 -21.78 -24.40 -4.87
N LYS A 186 -20.98 -24.49 -3.81
CA LYS A 186 -19.81 -23.61 -3.67
C LYS A 186 -18.55 -24.28 -4.19
N LYS A 187 -18.36 -24.26 -5.52
CA LYS A 187 -17.08 -24.62 -6.17
C LYS A 187 -15.91 -23.72 -5.76
N ILE A 188 -16.17 -22.57 -5.11
CA ILE A 188 -15.14 -21.56 -4.82
C ILE A 188 -14.83 -21.56 -3.33
N ASN A 189 -13.57 -21.83 -3.00
CA ASN A 189 -13.03 -21.74 -1.65
C ASN A 189 -13.16 -20.28 -1.12
N PRO A 190 -13.84 -20.04 0.01
CA PRO A 190 -14.07 -18.70 0.53
C PRO A 190 -12.77 -17.96 0.90
N PHE A 191 -11.71 -18.66 1.32
CA PHE A 191 -10.42 -18.04 1.63
C PHE A 191 -9.77 -17.47 0.37
N ASN A 192 -9.73 -18.23 -0.73
CA ASN A 192 -9.20 -17.77 -2.02
C ASN A 192 -9.97 -16.56 -2.55
N LEU A 193 -11.28 -16.56 -2.38
CA LEU A 193 -12.12 -15.44 -2.80
C LEU A 193 -11.75 -14.16 -2.03
N LEU A 194 -11.67 -14.21 -0.70
CA LEU A 194 -11.31 -13.05 0.13
C LEU A 194 -9.88 -12.56 -0.15
N ILE A 195 -8.91 -13.48 -0.27
CA ILE A 195 -7.52 -13.16 -0.66
C ILE A 195 -7.49 -12.44 -2.01
N SER A 196 -8.22 -12.95 -3.00
CA SER A 196 -8.28 -12.36 -4.34
C SER A 196 -8.81 -10.93 -4.29
N LYS A 197 -9.93 -10.68 -3.60
CA LYS A 197 -10.51 -9.33 -3.48
C LYS A 197 -9.56 -8.34 -2.81
N TYR A 198 -8.91 -8.75 -1.73
CA TYR A 198 -7.94 -7.91 -1.03
C TYR A 198 -6.70 -7.64 -1.88
N ASN A 199 -6.16 -8.64 -2.56
CA ASN A 199 -5.00 -8.49 -3.44
C ASN A 199 -5.29 -7.59 -4.65
N VAL A 200 -6.50 -7.67 -5.20
CA VAL A 200 -6.95 -6.77 -6.26
C VAL A 200 -6.96 -5.33 -5.76
N TRP A 201 -7.49 -5.07 -4.57
CA TRP A 201 -7.45 -3.74 -3.97
C TRP A 201 -6.02 -3.24 -3.74
N LEU A 202 -5.14 -4.05 -3.15
CA LEU A 202 -3.72 -3.72 -2.96
C LEU A 202 -3.03 -3.31 -4.27
N LYS A 203 -3.36 -3.98 -5.37
CA LYS A 203 -2.76 -3.72 -6.70
C LYS A 203 -3.33 -2.48 -7.39
N LEU A 204 -4.60 -2.13 -7.12
CA LEU A 204 -5.27 -1.01 -7.78
C LEU A 204 -5.18 0.30 -7.00
N PHE A 205 -5.08 0.24 -5.68
CA PHE A 205 -4.87 1.43 -4.87
C PHE A 205 -3.51 2.06 -5.19
N PRO A 206 -3.41 3.40 -5.32
CA PRO A 206 -2.19 4.06 -5.78
C PRO A 206 -1.15 4.17 -4.65
N PHE A 207 -0.68 3.04 -4.11
CA PHE A 207 0.31 2.97 -3.03
C PHE A 207 1.71 3.46 -3.40
N ASP A 208 1.95 3.75 -4.68
CA ASP A 208 3.25 4.22 -5.17
C ASP A 208 3.49 5.72 -4.89
N PHE A 209 2.45 6.44 -4.45
CA PHE A 209 2.62 7.78 -3.89
C PHE A 209 3.43 7.73 -2.57
N PRO A 210 4.44 8.60 -2.39
CA PRO A 210 5.28 8.63 -1.20
C PRO A 210 4.49 8.70 0.13
N GLU A 211 3.38 9.43 0.13
CA GLU A 211 2.49 9.63 1.30
C GLU A 211 1.87 8.33 1.80
N PHE A 212 1.80 7.30 0.95
CA PHE A 212 1.21 6.01 1.29
C PHE A 212 2.23 4.93 1.60
N LYS A 213 3.53 5.23 1.67
CA LYS A 213 4.58 4.23 1.92
C LYS A 213 4.34 3.39 3.19
N ASP A 214 3.98 4.04 4.30
CA ASP A 214 3.71 3.34 5.56
C ASP A 214 2.40 2.55 5.51
N ALA A 215 1.37 3.10 4.86
CA ALA A 215 0.11 2.41 4.64
C ALA A 215 0.31 1.15 3.79
N LYS A 216 1.08 1.24 2.70
CA LYS A 216 1.44 0.11 1.83
C LYS A 216 2.06 -1.02 2.65
N LYS A 217 3.10 -0.69 3.41
CA LYS A 217 3.81 -1.65 4.28
C LYS A 217 2.86 -2.30 5.29
N TYR A 218 1.98 -1.52 5.92
CA TYR A 218 1.01 -2.03 6.87
C TYR A 218 0.02 -3.01 6.21
N PHE A 219 -0.61 -2.61 5.09
CA PHE A 219 -1.69 -3.38 4.46
C PHE A 219 -1.20 -4.60 3.68
N GLU A 220 0.00 -4.57 3.11
CA GLU A 220 0.65 -5.76 2.53
C GLU A 220 0.93 -6.83 3.60
N GLN A 221 1.01 -6.43 4.87
CA GLN A 221 1.19 -7.34 6.00
C GLN A 221 -0.11 -7.82 6.63
N GLN A 222 -1.28 -7.30 6.27
CA GLN A 222 -2.55 -7.76 6.85
C GLN A 222 -3.17 -8.92 6.08
N THR A 223 -4.07 -9.67 6.72
CA THR A 223 -4.88 -10.71 6.08
C THR A 223 -6.32 -10.24 5.94
N PRO A 224 -7.06 -10.66 4.89
CA PRO A 224 -8.47 -10.28 4.72
C PRO A 224 -9.44 -11.12 5.56
N PHE A 225 -8.93 -11.93 6.48
CA PHE A 225 -9.72 -12.85 7.29
C PHE A 225 -10.16 -12.16 8.58
N PHE A 226 -11.32 -11.53 8.53
CA PHE A 226 -11.96 -10.98 9.71
C PHE A 226 -13.00 -11.96 10.25
N ILE A 227 -13.02 -12.16 11.56
CA ILE A 227 -14.04 -12.97 12.23
C ILE A 227 -15.07 -12.03 12.83
N GLU A 228 -16.32 -12.22 12.46
CA GLU A 228 -17.47 -11.40 12.87
C GLU A 228 -18.44 -12.23 13.72
N ASN A 229 -19.35 -11.56 14.43
CA ASN A 229 -20.39 -12.21 15.22
C ASN A 229 -19.84 -13.24 16.22
N VAL A 230 -18.72 -12.89 16.87
CA VAL A 230 -18.08 -13.77 17.85
C VAL A 230 -19.01 -13.95 19.04
N THR A 231 -19.36 -15.20 19.32
CA THR A 231 -20.20 -15.59 20.46
C THR A 231 -19.44 -16.62 21.30
N TYR A 232 -19.50 -16.45 22.61
CA TYR A 232 -18.88 -17.36 23.56
C TYR A 232 -19.91 -18.35 24.08
N ASN A 233 -19.59 -19.64 24.01
CA ASN A 233 -20.40 -20.71 24.59
C ASN A 233 -19.87 -21.03 26.00
N PRO A 234 -20.65 -20.79 27.06
CA PRO A 234 -20.20 -21.00 28.43
C PRO A 234 -19.99 -22.48 28.80
N TYR A 235 -20.66 -23.40 28.10
CA TYR A 235 -20.60 -24.84 28.38
C TYR A 235 -19.38 -25.49 27.72
N SER A 236 -19.18 -25.26 26.42
CA SER A 236 -17.99 -25.78 25.73
C SER A 236 -16.73 -24.95 26.01
N LYS A 237 -16.89 -23.72 26.53
CA LYS A 237 -15.82 -22.75 26.76
C LYS A 237 -15.10 -22.32 25.48
N LEU A 238 -15.79 -22.43 24.34
CA LEU A 238 -15.29 -22.05 23.03
C LEU A 238 -15.98 -20.79 22.51
N SER A 239 -15.25 -20.02 21.71
CA SER A 239 -15.83 -18.93 20.91
C SER A 239 -16.04 -19.41 19.48
N LYS A 240 -17.21 -19.13 18.93
CA LYS A 240 -17.50 -19.33 17.51
C LYS A 240 -17.72 -17.98 16.85
N GLY A 241 -17.34 -17.85 15.59
CA GLY A 241 -17.56 -16.65 14.81
C GLY A 241 -17.65 -16.98 13.33
N THR A 242 -18.19 -16.05 12.56
CA THR A 242 -18.37 -16.19 11.12
C THR A 242 -17.27 -15.44 10.40
N LEU A 243 -16.62 -16.09 9.44
CA LEU A 243 -15.69 -15.42 8.53
C LEU A 243 -16.44 -14.32 7.76
N ILE A 244 -15.81 -13.15 7.62
CA ILE A 244 -16.36 -12.01 6.87
C ILE A 244 -16.80 -12.44 5.48
N THR A 245 -17.93 -11.88 5.03
CA THR A 245 -18.43 -12.13 3.68
C THR A 245 -17.68 -11.28 2.65
N GLU A 246 -17.64 -11.74 1.40
CA GLU A 246 -17.06 -10.98 0.28
C GLU A 246 -17.61 -9.55 0.20
N ASN A 247 -18.94 -9.40 0.25
CA ASN A 247 -19.60 -8.10 0.18
C ASN A 247 -19.17 -7.15 1.30
N ARG A 248 -18.99 -7.65 2.52
CA ARG A 248 -18.56 -6.84 3.66
C ARG A 248 -17.08 -6.46 3.54
N LEU A 249 -16.23 -7.37 3.11
CA LEU A 249 -14.82 -7.07 2.85
C LEU A 249 -14.67 -5.98 1.79
N VAL A 250 -15.35 -6.12 0.65
CA VAL A 250 -15.30 -5.13 -0.44
C VAL A 250 -15.79 -3.76 0.04
N LYS A 251 -16.85 -3.71 0.86
CA LYS A 251 -17.32 -2.47 1.47
C LYS A 251 -16.25 -1.83 2.37
N TYR A 252 -15.65 -2.63 3.26
CA TYR A 252 -14.56 -2.17 4.12
C TYR A 252 -13.39 -1.57 3.32
N LEU A 253 -12.98 -2.23 2.23
CA LEU A 253 -11.91 -1.73 1.35
C LEU A 253 -12.30 -0.42 0.65
N GLY A 254 -13.56 -0.27 0.26
CA GLY A 254 -14.08 0.98 -0.28
C GLY A 254 -14.04 2.13 0.73
N ASP A 255 -14.50 1.89 1.96
CA ASP A 255 -14.46 2.88 3.03
C ASP A 255 -13.02 3.27 3.37
N LEU A 256 -12.11 2.29 3.43
CA LEU A 256 -10.68 2.49 3.63
C LEU A 256 -10.04 3.32 2.51
N THR A 257 -10.40 3.03 1.24
CA THR A 257 -9.94 3.79 0.08
C THR A 257 -10.28 5.27 0.22
N PHE A 258 -11.52 5.58 0.58
CA PHE A 258 -11.97 6.95 0.80
C PHE A 258 -11.18 7.63 1.92
N GLN A 259 -10.99 6.95 3.05
CA GLN A 259 -10.26 7.48 4.20
C GLN A 259 -8.79 7.77 3.89
N LEU A 260 -8.12 6.89 3.14
CA LEU A 260 -6.71 7.09 2.77
C LEU A 260 -6.56 8.26 1.79
N LEU A 261 -7.35 8.30 0.72
CA LEU A 261 -7.25 9.37 -0.28
C LEU A 261 -7.64 10.74 0.29
N LYS A 262 -8.57 10.81 1.25
CA LYS A 262 -8.96 12.07 1.91
C LYS A 262 -7.82 12.72 2.70
N LYS A 263 -6.80 11.97 3.12
CA LYS A 263 -5.68 12.49 3.92
C LYS A 263 -4.63 13.23 3.08
N ILE A 264 -4.71 13.15 1.76
CA ILE A 264 -3.73 13.77 0.88
C ILE A 264 -4.18 15.17 0.49
N ASP A 265 -3.27 16.13 0.63
CA ASP A 265 -3.37 17.46 0.07
C ASP A 265 -2.07 17.79 -0.67
N PHE A 266 -2.17 18.03 -1.99
CA PHE A 266 -1.03 18.33 -2.86
C PHE A 266 -0.81 19.83 -3.08
N THR A 267 -1.57 20.70 -2.41
CA THR A 267 -1.49 22.16 -2.62
C THR A 267 -0.12 22.75 -2.27
N ASP A 268 0.60 22.16 -1.31
CA ASP A 268 1.95 22.58 -0.91
C ASP A 268 3.05 22.18 -1.91
N LEU A 269 2.77 21.23 -2.83
CA LEU A 269 3.74 20.77 -3.85
C LEU A 269 3.98 21.81 -4.96
N SER A 270 3.18 22.87 -5.00
CA SER A 270 3.31 24.01 -5.92
C SER A 270 4.63 24.80 -5.81
N LYS A 271 5.59 24.36 -4.99
CA LYS A 271 6.93 24.96 -4.84
C LYS A 271 8.08 24.03 -5.24
N ASN A 272 7.81 22.76 -5.58
CA ASN A 272 8.83 21.73 -5.73
C ASN A 272 9.12 21.31 -7.18
N LYS A 273 10.38 20.95 -7.42
CA LYS A 273 10.93 20.45 -8.70
C LYS A 273 10.45 19.02 -9.05
N GLU A 274 9.76 18.35 -8.12
CA GLU A 274 9.35 16.93 -8.17
C GLU A 274 7.95 16.69 -8.79
N LEU A 275 7.28 17.72 -9.32
CA LEU A 275 5.96 17.60 -9.95
C LEU A 275 5.89 16.55 -11.07
N ASN A 276 6.98 16.33 -11.81
CA ASN A 276 6.99 15.32 -12.89
C ASN A 276 6.91 13.88 -12.34
N ASP A 277 7.50 13.60 -11.17
CA ASP A 277 7.54 12.25 -10.59
C ASP A 277 6.13 11.85 -10.12
N TYR A 278 5.43 12.76 -9.46
CA TYR A 278 4.01 12.57 -9.08
C TYR A 278 3.11 12.38 -10.32
N TYR A 279 3.37 13.13 -11.39
CA TYR A 279 2.60 13.03 -12.61
C TYR A 279 2.77 11.66 -13.29
N SER A 280 3.99 11.09 -13.31
CA SER A 280 4.20 9.71 -13.77
C SER A 280 3.45 8.68 -12.93
N ILE A 281 3.47 8.81 -11.60
CA ILE A 281 2.74 7.89 -10.71
C ILE A 281 1.23 7.89 -11.01
N ILE A 282 0.65 9.05 -11.31
CA ILE A 282 -0.76 9.17 -11.69
C ILE A 282 -1.04 8.43 -12.99
N ILE A 283 -0.26 8.69 -14.04
CA ILE A 283 -0.43 8.06 -15.35
C ILE A 283 -0.33 6.54 -15.24
N ASP A 284 0.70 6.05 -14.53
CA ASP A 284 0.92 4.62 -14.33
C ASP A 284 -0.25 3.98 -13.55
N SER A 285 -0.78 4.69 -12.56
CA SER A 285 -1.94 4.24 -11.79
C SER A 285 -3.22 4.19 -12.62
N GLU A 286 -3.50 5.20 -13.45
CA GLU A 286 -4.63 5.21 -14.38
C GLU A 286 -4.53 4.06 -15.39
N TYR A 287 -3.36 3.91 -16.03
CA TYR A 287 -3.09 2.82 -16.97
C TYR A 287 -3.31 1.46 -16.32
N ARG A 288 -2.74 1.24 -15.12
CA ARG A 288 -2.89 0.01 -14.36
C ARG A 288 -4.35 -0.33 -14.07
N ILE A 289 -5.16 0.66 -13.69
CA ILE A 289 -6.59 0.46 -13.43
C ILE A 289 -7.33 0.08 -14.71
N GLU A 290 -7.16 0.85 -15.79
CA GLU A 290 -7.87 0.59 -17.06
C GLU A 290 -7.47 -0.75 -17.65
N ASN A 291 -6.18 -1.05 -17.68
CA ASN A 291 -5.67 -2.33 -18.16
C ASN A 291 -6.24 -3.49 -17.34
N LYS A 292 -6.37 -3.33 -16.01
CA LYS A 292 -6.99 -4.36 -15.16
C LYS A 292 -8.49 -4.55 -15.47
N LYS A 293 -9.22 -3.47 -15.76
CA LYS A 293 -10.65 -3.50 -16.15
C LYS A 293 -10.91 -4.25 -17.46
N LEU A 294 -9.92 -4.35 -18.36
CA LEU A 294 -10.05 -5.09 -19.61
C LEU A 294 -10.08 -6.61 -19.41
N PHE A 295 -9.34 -7.13 -18.44
CA PHE A 295 -9.10 -8.57 -18.29
C PHE A 295 -9.79 -9.20 -17.07
N ILE A 296 -10.37 -8.39 -16.18
CA ILE A 296 -11.00 -8.87 -14.94
C ILE A 296 -12.42 -8.32 -14.81
N SER A 297 -13.35 -9.21 -14.46
CA SER A 297 -14.69 -8.84 -14.07
C SER A 297 -14.72 -8.41 -12.60
N PHE A 298 -15.35 -7.26 -12.35
CA PHE A 298 -15.51 -6.69 -11.02
C PHE A 298 -16.97 -6.73 -10.60
N SER A 299 -17.22 -6.96 -9.31
CA SER A 299 -18.54 -6.78 -8.74
C SER A 299 -18.95 -5.30 -8.75
N ASN A 300 -20.25 -5.03 -8.68
CA ASN A 300 -20.77 -3.66 -8.58
C ASN A 300 -20.20 -2.91 -7.36
N ASN A 301 -19.88 -3.61 -6.28
CA ASN A 301 -19.29 -2.98 -5.09
C ASN A 301 -17.80 -2.67 -5.28
N GLU A 302 -17.07 -3.49 -6.02
CA GLU A 302 -15.67 -3.18 -6.38
C GLU A 302 -15.60 -1.96 -7.29
N LEU A 303 -16.47 -1.91 -8.31
CA LEU A 303 -16.52 -0.79 -9.24
C LEU A 303 -16.72 0.56 -8.53
N LYS A 304 -17.48 0.61 -7.43
CA LYS A 304 -17.67 1.86 -6.66
C LYS A 304 -16.36 2.46 -6.18
N TYR A 305 -15.48 1.68 -5.54
CA TYR A 305 -14.21 2.21 -5.05
C TYR A 305 -13.21 2.41 -6.19
N ILE A 306 -13.22 1.56 -7.21
CA ILE A 306 -12.35 1.70 -8.39
C ILE A 306 -12.65 3.00 -9.12
N ASP A 307 -13.93 3.28 -9.39
CA ASP A 307 -14.34 4.50 -10.07
C ASP A 307 -14.09 5.74 -9.20
N PHE A 308 -14.15 5.60 -7.87
CA PHE A 308 -13.72 6.66 -6.95
C PHE A 308 -12.22 6.96 -7.07
N ILE A 309 -11.35 5.93 -7.08
CA ILE A 309 -9.89 6.10 -7.28
C ILE A 309 -9.63 6.79 -8.62
N LYS A 310 -10.26 6.33 -9.70
CA LYS A 310 -10.12 6.94 -11.03
C LYS A 310 -10.48 8.42 -11.03
N ARG A 311 -11.64 8.77 -10.46
CA ARG A 311 -12.08 10.16 -10.35
C ARG A 311 -11.11 11.00 -9.53
N TRP A 312 -10.57 10.44 -8.44
CA TRP A 312 -9.57 11.13 -7.64
C TRP A 312 -8.29 11.39 -8.43
N LEU A 313 -7.75 10.38 -9.14
CA LEU A 313 -6.57 10.50 -10.00
C LEU A 313 -6.75 11.57 -11.09
N GLU A 314 -7.90 11.57 -11.76
CA GLU A 314 -8.26 12.55 -12.80
C GLU A 314 -8.28 13.99 -12.27
N VAL A 315 -8.75 14.20 -11.03
CA VAL A 315 -8.70 15.50 -10.37
C VAL A 315 -7.25 15.93 -10.13
N GLN A 316 -6.39 15.03 -9.62
CA GLN A 316 -4.98 15.35 -9.36
C GLN A 316 -4.21 15.64 -10.66
N LYS A 317 -4.47 14.85 -11.70
CA LYS A 317 -3.90 15.03 -13.04
C LYS A 317 -4.18 16.42 -13.59
N LYS A 318 -5.44 16.86 -13.54
CA LYS A 318 -5.85 18.20 -13.98
C LYS A 318 -5.16 19.29 -13.17
N TYR A 319 -5.10 19.14 -11.84
CA TYR A 319 -4.41 20.09 -10.97
C TYR A 319 -2.92 20.23 -11.32
N PHE A 320 -2.22 19.12 -11.52
CA PHE A 320 -0.80 19.15 -11.88
C PHE A 320 -0.54 19.68 -13.29
N GLN A 321 -1.40 19.39 -14.27
CA GLN A 321 -1.32 19.99 -15.61
C GLN A 321 -1.42 21.51 -15.53
N GLN A 322 -2.45 22.03 -14.85
CA GLN A 322 -2.66 23.46 -14.68
C GLN A 322 -1.49 24.14 -13.94
N THR A 323 -0.96 23.48 -12.91
CA THR A 323 0.20 23.98 -12.15
C THR A 323 1.45 24.05 -13.03
N LYS A 324 1.72 23.00 -13.83
CA LYS A 324 2.84 22.96 -14.77
C LYS A 324 2.74 24.05 -15.84
N GLU A 325 1.55 24.27 -16.39
CA GLU A 325 1.29 25.37 -17.34
C GLU A 325 1.58 26.73 -16.71
N LEU A 326 1.13 26.98 -15.48
CA LEU A 326 1.41 28.23 -14.75
C LEU A 326 2.91 28.44 -14.52
N PHE A 327 3.64 27.37 -14.15
CA PHE A 327 5.10 27.42 -14.00
C PHE A 327 5.81 27.74 -15.32
N ASN A 328 5.42 27.08 -16.41
CA ASN A 328 6.00 27.32 -17.73
C ASN A 328 5.70 28.76 -18.21
N LEU A 329 4.49 29.27 -17.98
CA LEU A 329 4.12 30.66 -18.26
C LEU A 329 5.01 31.63 -17.47
N ASN A 330 5.21 31.40 -16.16
CA ASN A 330 6.08 32.24 -15.34
C ASN A 330 7.55 32.20 -15.78
N HIS A 331 8.03 31.06 -16.31
CA HIS A 331 9.37 30.93 -16.86
C HIS A 331 9.50 31.60 -18.23
N GLN A 332 8.45 31.59 -19.06
CA GLN A 332 8.42 32.35 -20.31
C GLN A 332 8.33 33.86 -20.08
N LEU A 333 7.70 34.28 -18.98
CA LEU A 333 7.58 35.69 -18.58
C LEU A 333 8.85 36.25 -17.94
N LYS A 334 9.81 35.42 -17.51
CA LYS A 334 11.14 35.85 -17.01
C LYS A 334 12.20 35.57 -18.06
N GLY A 335 13.14 36.50 -18.26
CA GLY A 335 14.21 36.36 -19.25
C GLY A 335 15.32 35.38 -18.85
N ASP A 336 15.27 34.82 -17.64
CA ASP A 336 16.30 33.94 -17.10
C ASP A 336 16.13 32.50 -17.61
N VAL A 337 17.24 31.84 -17.95
CA VAL A 337 17.28 30.46 -18.44
C VAL A 337 17.56 29.47 -17.30
N TYR A 338 18.34 29.90 -16.31
CA TYR A 338 18.78 29.10 -15.18
C TYR A 338 18.35 29.72 -13.85
N ASN A 339 18.19 28.86 -12.83
CA ASN A 339 17.76 29.29 -11.50
C ASN A 339 18.92 29.60 -10.54
N ASP A 340 20.17 29.31 -10.94
CA ASP A 340 21.40 29.62 -10.21
C ASP A 340 22.24 30.69 -10.92
N SER A 341 22.95 31.50 -10.13
CA SER A 341 23.64 32.71 -10.59
C SER A 341 24.80 32.42 -11.55
N TYR A 342 25.43 31.25 -11.44
CA TYR A 342 26.61 30.90 -12.23
C TYR A 342 26.25 30.48 -13.64
N ASN A 343 25.32 29.53 -13.77
CA ASN A 343 24.86 29.07 -15.09
C ASN A 343 24.09 30.18 -15.82
N GLU A 344 23.31 31.00 -15.09
CA GLU A 344 22.66 32.16 -15.69
C GLU A 344 23.68 33.19 -16.19
N ALA A 345 24.72 33.49 -15.41
CA ALA A 345 25.79 34.38 -15.85
C ALA A 345 26.51 33.85 -17.10
N LEU A 346 26.84 32.56 -17.14
CA LEU A 346 27.43 31.93 -18.34
C LEU A 346 26.48 32.02 -19.55
N ALA A 347 25.19 31.81 -19.38
CA ALA A 347 24.19 31.91 -20.45
C ALA A 347 24.10 33.34 -21.00
N ARG A 348 24.03 34.35 -20.11
CA ARG A 348 23.99 35.77 -20.45
C ARG A 348 25.29 36.23 -21.11
N ILE A 349 26.46 35.76 -20.65
CA ILE A 349 27.77 36.02 -21.28
C ILE A 349 27.85 35.34 -22.65
N SER A 350 27.34 34.12 -22.79
CA SER A 350 27.33 33.40 -24.08
C SER A 350 26.45 34.12 -25.10
N TYR A 351 25.29 34.62 -24.68
CA TYR A 351 24.45 35.49 -25.50
C TYR A 351 25.20 36.76 -25.90
N PHE A 352 25.86 37.43 -24.94
CA PHE A 352 26.64 38.64 -25.18
C PHE A 352 27.79 38.38 -26.18
N LYS A 353 28.54 37.29 -26.01
CA LYS A 353 29.58 36.82 -26.93
C LYS A 353 29.04 36.64 -28.34
N LYS A 354 27.93 35.91 -28.51
CA LYS A 354 27.30 35.69 -29.81
C LYS A 354 26.83 37.00 -30.46
N PHE A 355 26.28 37.91 -29.66
CA PHE A 355 25.88 39.22 -30.17
C PHE A 355 27.08 40.01 -30.70
N ILE A 356 28.18 40.05 -29.95
CA ILE A 356 29.42 40.72 -30.38
C ILE A 356 30.04 40.03 -31.59
N GLU A 357 30.14 38.70 -31.60
CA GLU A 357 30.89 37.96 -32.62
C GLU A 357 30.15 37.76 -33.93
N ASP A 358 28.83 37.54 -33.87
CA ASP A 358 28.03 37.04 -35.00
C ASP A 358 26.85 37.94 -35.37
N LYS A 359 26.53 38.97 -34.58
CA LYS A 359 25.37 39.85 -34.80
C LYS A 359 25.75 41.33 -34.84
N ASP A 360 26.89 41.63 -35.43
CA ASP A 360 27.39 42.99 -35.63
C ASP A 360 27.63 43.81 -34.35
N GLY A 361 27.60 43.18 -33.17
CA GLY A 361 27.92 43.87 -31.92
C GLY A 361 29.37 44.36 -31.85
N TYR A 362 30.27 43.80 -32.65
CA TYR A 362 31.64 44.32 -32.85
C TYR A 362 31.67 45.72 -33.51
N ILE A 363 30.58 46.18 -34.14
CA ILE A 363 30.44 47.50 -34.79
C ILE A 363 30.03 48.60 -33.79
N LEU A 364 29.51 48.26 -32.61
CA LEU A 364 29.26 49.25 -31.54
C LEU A 364 30.52 50.12 -31.37
N SER A 365 30.39 51.39 -30.96
CA SER A 365 31.36 52.49 -31.11
C SER A 365 32.71 52.36 -30.35
N TRP A 366 33.36 51.20 -30.43
CA TRP A 366 34.72 50.88 -29.98
C TRP A 366 35.82 51.49 -30.87
N GLN A 367 35.43 52.09 -32.00
CA GLN A 367 36.34 52.47 -33.08
C GLN A 367 36.74 53.95 -33.14
N GLN A 368 36.20 54.83 -32.28
CA GLN A 368 36.46 56.27 -32.42
C GLN A 368 37.62 56.82 -31.57
N ASP A 369 38.02 56.16 -30.49
CA ASP A 369 39.36 56.24 -29.89
C ASP A 369 39.43 55.37 -28.63
N LYS A 370 40.51 54.60 -28.50
CA LYS A 370 40.89 53.73 -27.36
C LYS A 370 39.71 53.02 -26.66
N VAL A 371 39.45 51.78 -27.06
CA VAL A 371 38.49 50.85 -26.40
C VAL A 371 38.66 50.84 -24.88
N ARG A 372 37.56 51.08 -24.13
CA ARG A 372 37.56 51.05 -22.66
C ARG A 372 36.83 49.82 -22.14
N GLU A 373 37.40 49.16 -21.13
CA GLU A 373 36.80 48.03 -20.40
C GLU A 373 35.38 48.38 -19.89
N LYS A 374 35.19 49.62 -19.45
CA LYS A 374 33.93 50.18 -18.96
C LYS A 374 32.77 50.10 -19.97
N ASP A 375 33.05 50.26 -21.25
CA ASP A 375 32.01 50.23 -22.27
C ASP A 375 31.49 48.78 -22.44
N ALA A 376 32.35 47.76 -22.28
CA ALA A 376 31.98 46.34 -22.33
C ALA A 376 31.14 45.96 -21.11
N GLN A 377 31.55 46.45 -19.94
CA GLN A 377 30.78 46.31 -18.71
C GLN A 377 29.38 46.92 -18.87
N ILE A 378 29.25 48.17 -19.34
CA ILE A 378 27.95 48.82 -19.53
C ILE A 378 27.07 48.04 -20.52
N SER A 379 27.62 47.61 -21.65
CA SER A 379 26.89 46.82 -22.65
C SER A 379 26.39 45.51 -22.08
N PHE A 380 27.21 44.84 -21.26
CA PHE A 380 26.79 43.63 -20.58
C PHE A 380 25.64 43.87 -19.59
N LYS A 381 25.53 45.04 -18.93
CA LYS A 381 24.38 45.33 -18.06
C LYS A 381 23.05 45.20 -18.79
N ALA A 382 23.00 45.60 -20.07
CA ALA A 382 21.78 45.57 -20.86
C ALA A 382 21.28 44.13 -21.11
N VAL A 383 22.15 43.12 -21.05
CA VAL A 383 21.74 41.73 -21.29
C VAL A 383 20.95 41.16 -20.12
N TRP A 384 20.97 41.79 -18.94
CA TRP A 384 20.26 41.35 -17.73
C TRP A 384 18.83 41.89 -17.61
N TYR A 385 18.21 42.30 -18.72
CA TYR A 385 16.82 42.71 -18.70
C TYR A 385 15.91 41.54 -18.25
N ASN A 386 14.83 41.90 -17.55
CA ASN A 386 13.81 40.98 -17.07
C ASN A 386 14.37 39.77 -16.28
N THR A 387 15.31 40.05 -15.38
CA THR A 387 15.94 39.04 -14.52
C THR A 387 15.38 39.07 -13.10
N ALA A 388 15.32 37.90 -12.47
CA ALA A 388 15.02 37.73 -11.06
C ALA A 388 16.27 37.73 -10.17
N PHE A 389 17.47 37.84 -10.76
CA PHE A 389 18.74 37.96 -10.03
C PHE A 389 19.00 39.41 -9.63
N ASP A 390 19.63 39.59 -8.47
CA ASP A 390 20.19 40.88 -8.10
C ASP A 390 21.55 41.06 -8.78
N VAL A 391 21.66 42.06 -9.66
CA VAL A 391 22.82 42.30 -10.52
C VAL A 391 23.45 43.65 -10.17
N ASN A 392 24.49 43.60 -9.34
CA ASN A 392 25.18 44.79 -8.85
C ASN A 392 26.51 44.99 -9.59
N ARG A 393 26.80 46.25 -9.96
CA ARG A 393 28.04 46.66 -10.65
C ARG A 393 28.96 47.38 -9.67
N GLU A 394 30.28 47.17 -9.77
CA GLU A 394 31.31 47.82 -8.92
C GLU A 394 31.06 47.60 -7.41
N VAL A 395 30.77 46.36 -6.99
CA VAL A 395 30.57 46.02 -5.57
C VAL A 395 31.93 45.87 -4.88
N GLY A 396 32.15 46.63 -3.81
CA GLY A 396 33.40 46.62 -3.04
C GLY A 396 33.25 45.97 -1.68
N ASN A 397 33.98 44.89 -1.42
CA ASN A 397 34.04 44.18 -0.13
C ASN A 397 35.43 44.26 0.53
N GLY A 398 36.09 45.43 0.44
CA GLY A 398 37.32 45.73 1.18
C GLY A 398 38.65 45.25 0.56
N ARG A 399 38.63 44.53 -0.58
CA ARG A 399 39.83 44.06 -1.30
C ARG A 399 39.85 44.38 -2.80
N GLY A 400 39.12 45.42 -3.20
CA GLY A 400 38.93 45.84 -4.58
C GLY A 400 37.45 45.83 -4.98
N PHE A 401 37.16 46.33 -6.18
CA PHE A 401 35.84 46.32 -6.78
C PHE A 401 35.79 45.24 -7.84
N VAL A 402 34.76 44.40 -7.80
CA VAL A 402 34.46 43.43 -8.86
C VAL A 402 33.51 44.08 -9.85
N ASP A 403 33.69 43.82 -11.15
CA ASP A 403 32.85 44.44 -12.17
C ASP A 403 31.37 44.09 -11.98
N TYR A 404 31.03 42.83 -11.75
CA TYR A 404 29.67 42.37 -11.47
C TYR A 404 29.60 41.34 -10.35
N THR A 405 28.59 41.48 -9.49
CA THR A 405 28.11 40.43 -8.58
C THR A 405 26.66 40.11 -8.95
N ILE A 406 26.42 38.86 -9.37
CA ILE A 406 25.09 38.33 -9.67
C ILE A 406 24.71 37.43 -8.52
N SER A 407 23.57 37.68 -7.90
CA SER A 407 23.16 36.91 -6.73
C SER A 407 21.68 36.56 -6.71
N LYS A 408 21.38 35.47 -6.01
CA LYS A 408 20.02 35.03 -5.71
C LYS A 408 19.93 34.61 -4.25
N GLY A 409 19.87 35.62 -3.38
CA GLY A 409 20.02 35.42 -1.95
C GLY A 409 21.49 35.32 -1.52
N VAL A 410 21.71 34.97 -0.26
CA VAL A 410 23.03 35.05 0.37
C VAL A 410 23.98 33.92 -0.03
N ASP A 411 23.44 32.73 -0.32
CA ASP A 411 24.22 31.50 -0.59
C ASP A 411 24.53 31.29 -2.07
N ASP A 412 23.94 32.07 -2.99
CA ASP A 412 24.18 31.97 -4.43
C ASP A 412 24.68 33.30 -4.98
N LYS A 413 26.00 33.40 -5.15
CA LYS A 413 26.69 34.58 -5.68
C LYS A 413 27.71 34.16 -6.73
N THR A 414 27.71 34.84 -7.87
CA THR A 414 28.70 34.69 -8.93
C THR A 414 29.35 36.03 -9.24
N LEU A 415 30.67 36.03 -9.34
CA LEU A 415 31.47 37.18 -9.70
C LEU A 415 31.81 37.13 -11.19
N VAL A 416 31.61 38.22 -11.91
CA VAL A 416 32.00 38.34 -13.33
C VAL A 416 32.95 39.52 -13.48
N GLU A 417 34.13 39.26 -14.03
CA GLU A 417 35.19 40.24 -14.21
C GLU A 417 35.51 40.41 -15.70
N PHE A 418 35.49 41.64 -16.21
CA PHE A 418 35.87 41.97 -17.58
C PHE A 418 37.34 42.35 -17.66
N LYS A 419 38.00 41.99 -18.76
CA LYS A 419 39.36 42.43 -19.06
C LYS A 419 39.54 42.69 -20.55
N LEU A 420 40.39 43.65 -20.88
CA LEU A 420 40.91 43.81 -22.24
C LEU A 420 42.15 42.93 -22.45
N ALA A 421 42.24 42.25 -23.60
CA ALA A 421 43.43 41.48 -23.97
C ALA A 421 44.69 42.35 -24.14
N SER A 422 44.53 43.65 -24.37
CA SER A 422 45.62 44.63 -24.41
C SER A 422 46.26 44.89 -23.04
N ASN A 423 45.57 44.57 -21.93
CA ASN A 423 46.03 44.86 -20.58
C ASN A 423 47.42 44.23 -20.33
N SER A 424 48.41 45.05 -19.98
CA SER A 424 49.79 44.60 -19.75
C SER A 424 49.88 43.58 -18.61
N LYS A 425 48.95 43.63 -17.64
CA LYS A 425 48.89 42.77 -16.45
C LYS A 425 47.97 41.54 -16.59
N ILE A 426 47.43 41.26 -17.78
CA ILE A 426 46.44 40.18 -17.99
C ILE A 426 46.91 38.81 -17.45
N LYS A 427 48.19 38.46 -17.64
CA LYS A 427 48.76 37.20 -17.13
C LYS A 427 48.69 37.11 -15.60
N SER A 428 49.11 38.18 -14.91
CA SER A 428 49.05 38.26 -13.44
C SER A 428 47.62 38.26 -12.93
N ASN A 429 46.70 38.92 -13.64
CA ASN A 429 45.29 39.00 -13.25
C ASN A 429 44.63 37.62 -13.28
N LEU A 430 44.83 36.87 -14.37
CA LEU A 430 44.30 35.51 -14.51
C LEU A 430 44.86 34.53 -13.46
N GLN A 431 46.09 34.74 -12.99
CA GLN A 431 46.69 33.89 -11.96
C GLN A 431 46.22 34.22 -10.54
N HIS A 432 45.95 35.49 -10.24
CA HIS A 432 45.86 35.94 -8.85
C HIS A 432 44.55 36.63 -8.46
N GLN A 433 43.81 37.27 -9.37
CA GLN A 433 42.63 38.06 -8.98
C GLN A 433 41.42 37.20 -8.61
N LEU A 434 41.10 36.16 -9.39
CA LEU A 434 39.90 35.35 -9.16
C LEU A 434 39.88 34.69 -7.76
N PRO A 435 40.97 34.07 -7.27
CA PRO A 435 40.98 33.49 -5.92
C PRO A 435 40.83 34.53 -4.80
N ILE A 436 41.33 35.75 -5.00
CA ILE A 436 41.24 36.83 -4.01
C ILE A 436 39.81 37.33 -3.91
N TYR A 437 39.13 37.54 -5.04
CA TYR A 437 37.73 37.98 -5.06
C TYR A 437 36.76 36.91 -4.58
N ALA A 438 36.99 35.65 -4.98
CA ALA A 438 36.26 34.49 -4.47
C ALA A 438 36.25 34.47 -2.93
N LYS A 439 37.44 34.56 -2.32
CA LYS A 439 37.59 34.56 -0.86
C LYS A 439 36.97 35.79 -0.17
N ALA A 440 36.95 36.96 -0.82
CA ALA A 440 36.40 38.18 -0.24
C ALA A 440 34.86 38.26 -0.32
N ASN A 441 34.21 37.41 -1.13
CA ASN A 441 32.76 37.42 -1.36
C ASN A 441 32.07 36.11 -0.95
N ASP A 442 32.79 35.24 -0.24
CA ASP A 442 32.32 33.91 0.20
C ASP A 442 31.71 33.08 -0.95
N THR A 443 32.38 33.06 -2.11
CA THR A 443 31.97 32.27 -3.27
C THR A 443 33.16 31.69 -4.02
N ASP A 444 33.02 30.52 -4.61
CA ASP A 444 34.01 29.92 -5.53
C ASP A 444 33.64 30.15 -7.01
N LYS A 445 32.47 30.76 -7.28
CA LYS A 445 31.93 31.02 -8.62
C LYS A 445 32.46 32.33 -9.17
N CYS A 446 33.48 32.26 -10.04
CA CYS A 446 34.05 33.43 -10.70
C CYS A 446 34.25 33.19 -12.21
N ILE A 447 33.83 34.15 -13.04
CA ILE A 447 33.95 34.12 -14.50
C ILE A 447 34.78 35.30 -14.98
N SER A 448 35.78 35.05 -15.83
CA SER A 448 36.55 36.09 -16.53
C SER A 448 36.08 36.22 -17.97
N VAL A 449 35.75 37.44 -18.38
CA VAL A 449 35.37 37.78 -19.75
C VAL A 449 36.47 38.64 -20.38
N ILE A 450 37.13 38.13 -21.41
CA ILE A 450 38.29 38.78 -22.05
C ILE A 450 37.91 39.23 -23.45
N MET A 451 37.94 40.55 -23.68
CA MET A 451 37.65 41.14 -24.98
C MET A 451 38.92 41.27 -25.83
N VAL A 452 38.86 40.87 -27.09
CA VAL A 452 39.97 40.91 -28.06
C VAL A 452 39.59 41.79 -29.25
N PHE A 453 40.44 42.76 -29.61
CA PHE A 453 40.15 43.73 -30.68
C PHE A 453 41.17 43.70 -31.82
N THR A 454 42.35 43.11 -31.63
CA THR A 454 43.38 42.99 -32.67
C THR A 454 44.00 41.59 -32.77
N ASP A 455 44.56 41.25 -33.93
CA ASP A 455 45.26 39.97 -34.13
C ASP A 455 46.48 39.81 -33.21
N LYS A 456 47.16 40.92 -32.90
CA LYS A 456 48.29 40.94 -31.98
C LYS A 456 47.86 40.57 -30.56
N GLU A 457 46.72 41.11 -30.10
CA GLU A 457 46.12 40.76 -28.82
C GLU A 457 45.70 39.30 -28.78
N ASN A 458 45.03 38.80 -29.82
CA ASN A 458 44.58 37.41 -29.88
C ASN A 458 45.75 36.43 -29.76
N LYS A 459 46.82 36.65 -30.56
CA LYS A 459 48.04 35.82 -30.51
C LYS A 459 48.71 35.87 -29.13
N ARG A 460 48.80 37.06 -28.53
CA ARG A 460 49.37 37.23 -27.18
C ARG A 460 48.53 36.51 -26.12
N LEU A 461 47.21 36.65 -26.18
CA LEU A 461 46.28 36.04 -25.22
C LEU A 461 46.34 34.51 -25.30
N ASN A 462 46.26 33.93 -26.50
CA ASN A 462 46.34 32.47 -26.67
C ASN A 462 47.65 31.89 -26.14
N LYS A 463 48.78 32.60 -26.33
CA LYS A 463 50.07 32.21 -25.72
C LYS A 463 49.98 32.22 -24.19
N ILE A 464 49.41 33.26 -23.59
CA ILE A 464 49.25 33.37 -22.13
C ILE A 464 48.32 32.26 -21.59
N LEU A 465 47.17 32.01 -22.24
CA LEU A 465 46.24 30.97 -21.82
C LEU A 465 46.89 29.58 -21.88
N LYS A 466 47.69 29.31 -22.92
CA LYS A 466 48.47 28.08 -23.04
C LYS A 466 49.54 27.96 -21.95
N GLU A 467 50.29 29.03 -21.69
CA GLU A 467 51.30 29.06 -20.61
C GLU A 467 50.69 28.81 -19.22
N LEU A 468 49.42 29.16 -19.02
CA LEU A 468 48.69 28.98 -17.76
C LEU A 468 47.83 27.70 -17.72
N ASN A 469 47.80 26.90 -18.79
CA ASN A 469 46.90 25.74 -18.96
C ASN A 469 45.40 26.08 -18.81
N LEU A 470 45.00 27.26 -19.28
CA LEU A 470 43.64 27.80 -19.17
C LEU A 470 42.82 27.71 -20.47
N GLU A 471 43.35 27.07 -21.52
CA GLU A 471 42.72 27.00 -22.86
C GLU A 471 41.34 26.33 -22.86
N LYS A 472 41.05 25.47 -21.88
CA LYS A 472 39.77 24.75 -21.74
C LYS A 472 38.98 25.13 -20.49
N ALA A 473 39.37 26.21 -19.80
CA ALA A 473 38.68 26.66 -18.60
C ALA A 473 37.28 27.20 -18.96
N SER A 474 36.23 26.56 -18.44
CA SER A 474 34.84 26.91 -18.73
C SER A 474 34.43 28.29 -18.21
N ASN A 475 35.17 28.82 -17.24
CA ASN A 475 34.94 30.12 -16.61
C ASN A 475 35.82 31.24 -17.19
N ILE A 476 36.56 31.00 -18.28
CA ILE A 476 37.32 32.02 -19.01
C ILE A 476 36.74 32.13 -20.41
N ILE A 477 35.99 33.20 -20.65
CA ILE A 477 35.29 33.44 -21.90
C ILE A 477 36.03 34.51 -22.70
N VAL A 478 36.60 34.12 -23.83
CA VAL A 478 37.19 35.07 -24.79
C VAL A 478 36.12 35.51 -25.78
N ILE A 479 35.96 36.82 -25.95
CA ILE A 479 35.03 37.43 -26.92
C ILE A 479 35.85 38.17 -27.97
N ASP A 480 35.70 37.74 -29.23
CA ASP A 480 36.40 38.24 -30.39
C ASP A 480 35.64 39.40 -31.06
N ALA A 481 36.03 40.61 -30.71
CA ALA A 481 35.51 41.87 -31.24
C ALA A 481 36.43 42.47 -32.32
N ARG A 482 37.32 41.68 -32.94
CA ARG A 482 38.13 42.12 -34.08
C ARG A 482 37.20 42.51 -35.24
N TYR A 483 37.44 43.66 -35.85
CA TYR A 483 36.69 44.09 -37.04
C TYR A 483 37.22 43.42 -38.31
N ASN A 484 38.54 43.26 -38.40
CA ASN A 484 39.24 42.82 -39.61
C ASN A 484 39.04 41.33 -39.96
N ASN A 485 38.43 40.53 -39.08
CA ASN A 485 38.17 39.11 -39.30
C ASN A 485 36.67 38.78 -39.49
N LYS A 486 35.81 39.79 -39.58
CA LYS A 486 34.37 39.66 -39.82
C LYS A 486 34.09 39.99 -41.28
N ILE A 487 34.35 39.02 -42.15
CA ILE A 487 34.11 39.17 -43.60
C ILE A 487 32.61 39.04 -43.85
N SER A 488 32.02 39.95 -44.63
CA SER A 488 30.62 39.84 -45.08
C SER A 488 30.39 38.49 -45.74
N ALA A 489 29.25 37.86 -45.48
CA ALA A 489 28.86 36.60 -46.14
C ALA A 489 28.86 36.68 -47.67
N SER A 490 28.73 37.88 -48.25
CA SER A 490 28.84 38.12 -49.70
C SER A 490 30.28 38.04 -50.24
N ASN A 491 31.29 38.05 -49.38
CA ASN A 491 32.72 38.17 -49.71
C ASN A 491 33.54 36.97 -49.18
N ILE A 492 32.88 35.90 -48.72
CA ILE A 492 33.51 34.65 -48.25
C ILE A 492 33.68 33.68 -49.41
#